data_AF-A0A832F0Q2-F1
#
_entry.id   AF-A0A832F0Q2-F1
#
_cell.length_a   1.000
_cell.length_b   1.000
_cell.length_c   1.000
_cell.angle_alpha   90.00
_cell.angle_beta   90.00
_cell.angle_gamma   90.00
#
_symmetry.space_group_name_H-M   'P 1'
#
loop_
_entity.id
_entity.type
_entity.pdbx_description
1 polymer ?
#
loop_
_entity_poly.entity_id
_entity_poly.type
_entity_poly.pdbx_seq_one_letter_code
_entity_poly.pdbx_strand_id
1 'polypeptide(L)'
;MKIVVEGASKLDSSYGFVNVRLAMALDSLGHEVTLSPWDQSVDSCGKAIAEAYPSSTGLSITTADRIDSDVRIRQIWPPVWSRPRDDSRLVVIQPWEFGSVPLS
;
A
#
# COMPACT_ATOMS: atom_id res chain seq x y z
N MET A 1 -12.60 -2.51 8.61
CA MET A 1 -12.60 -1.57 7.47
C MET A 1 -11.87 -2.25 6.33
N LYS A 2 -12.26 -1.94 5.10
CA LYS A 2 -11.59 -2.35 3.87
C LYS A 2 -10.55 -1.29 3.50
N ILE A 3 -9.28 -1.67 3.54
CA ILE A 3 -8.16 -0.76 3.34
C ILE A 3 -7.34 -1.22 2.14
N VAL A 4 -7.04 -0.30 1.24
CA VAL A 4 -6.07 -0.54 0.16
C VAL A 4 -4.79 0.23 0.47
N VAL A 5 -3.65 -0.46 0.45
CA VAL A 5 -2.32 0.18 0.49
C VAL A 5 -1.76 0.18 -0.92
N GLU A 6 -1.48 1.37 -1.45
CA GLU A 6 -1.02 1.57 -2.83
C GLU A 6 0.41 2.11 -2.84
N GLY A 7 1.24 1.60 -3.76
CA GLY A 7 2.57 2.12 -3.99
C GLY A 7 3.60 1.03 -4.33
N ALA A 8 4.86 1.33 -4.04
CA ALA A 8 5.94 0.36 -4.18
C ALA A 8 5.74 -0.80 -3.21
N SER A 9 6.00 -2.02 -3.66
CA SER A 9 5.94 -3.22 -2.83
C SER A 9 7.15 -4.15 -3.00
N LYS A 10 8.09 -3.83 -3.91
CA LYS A 10 9.32 -4.61 -4.03
C LYS A 10 10.15 -4.52 -2.76
N LEU A 11 10.56 -5.68 -2.24
CA LEU A 11 11.37 -5.80 -1.02
C LEU A 11 12.87 -5.56 -1.28
N ASP A 12 13.17 -4.61 -2.18
CA ASP A 12 14.51 -4.13 -2.53
C ASP A 12 14.67 -2.63 -2.22
N SER A 13 13.62 -1.98 -1.73
CA SER A 13 13.59 -0.55 -1.39
C SER A 13 12.85 -0.30 -0.08
N SER A 14 13.20 0.79 0.61
CA SER A 14 12.55 1.19 1.87
C SER A 14 11.04 1.39 1.71
N TYR A 15 10.59 1.97 0.60
CA TYR A 15 9.16 2.14 0.30
C TYR A 15 8.42 0.80 0.22
N GLY A 16 8.97 -0.20 -0.48
CA GLY A 16 8.34 -1.51 -0.56
C GLY A 16 8.28 -2.22 0.78
N PHE A 17 9.36 -2.16 1.57
CA PHE A 17 9.35 -2.69 2.94
C PHE A 17 8.28 -2.02 3.81
N VAL A 18 8.21 -0.70 3.79
CA VAL A 18 7.25 0.08 4.61
C VAL A 18 5.81 -0.23 4.20
N ASN A 19 5.48 -0.22 2.90
CA ASN A 19 4.13 -0.49 2.42
C ASN A 19 3.66 -1.91 2.74
N VAL A 20 4.50 -2.92 2.51
CA VAL A 20 4.16 -4.32 2.82
C VAL A 20 3.95 -4.48 4.33
N ARG A 21 4.85 -3.94 5.16
CA ARG A 21 4.75 -4.03 6.63
C ARG A 21 3.56 -3.26 7.18
N LEU A 22 3.24 -2.10 6.59
CA LEU A 22 2.04 -1.34 6.93
C LEU A 22 0.78 -2.16 6.64
N ALA A 23 0.70 -2.78 5.46
CA ALA A 23 -0.43 -3.61 5.09
C ALA A 23 -0.60 -4.80 6.05
N MET A 24 0.48 -5.50 6.38
CA MET A 24 0.47 -6.59 7.36
C MET A 24 0.09 -6.14 8.77
N ALA A 25 0.58 -4.97 9.21
CA ALA A 25 0.24 -4.44 10.53
C ALA A 25 -1.26 -4.10 10.61
N LEU A 26 -1.84 -3.47 9.57
CA LEU A 26 -3.27 -3.18 9.51
C LEU A 26 -4.12 -4.45 9.47
N ASP A 27 -3.68 -5.48 8.76
CA ASP A 27 -4.33 -6.79 8.73
C ASP A 27 -4.31 -7.44 10.13
N SER A 28 -3.18 -7.38 10.83
CA SER A 28 -3.06 -7.89 12.21
C SER A 28 -3.94 -7.16 13.23
N LEU A 29 -4.38 -5.95 12.92
CA LEU A 29 -5.34 -5.17 13.71
C LEU A 29 -6.81 -5.52 13.37
N GLY A 30 -7.04 -6.50 12.49
CA GLY A 30 -8.37 -6.98 12.11
C GLY A 30 -9.02 -6.19 10.98
N HIS A 31 -8.24 -5.51 10.13
CA HIS A 31 -8.76 -4.86 8.92
C HIS A 31 -8.68 -5.79 7.71
N GLU A 32 -9.58 -5.63 6.75
CA GLU A 32 -9.49 -6.34 5.47
C GLU A 32 -8.56 -5.53 4.57
N VAL A 33 -7.33 -6.02 4.36
CA VAL A 33 -6.29 -5.26 3.68
C VAL A 33 -5.99 -5.83 2.31
N THR A 34 -5.96 -4.95 1.32
CA THR A 34 -5.50 -5.25 -0.03
C THR A 34 -4.26 -4.43 -0.35
N LEU A 35 -3.17 -5.09 -0.72
CA LEU A 35 -1.97 -4.45 -1.25
C LEU A 35 -2.12 -4.27 -2.77
N SER A 36 -1.96 -3.04 -3.25
CA SER A 36 -1.99 -2.71 -4.67
C SER A 36 -0.60 -2.27 -5.15
N PRO A 37 0.19 -3.20 -5.72
CA PRO A 37 1.56 -2.92 -6.12
C PRO A 37 1.61 -2.09 -7.40
N TRP A 38 2.46 -1.06 -7.44
CA TRP A 38 2.65 -0.21 -8.63
C TRP A 38 3.96 -0.48 -9.37
N ASP A 39 4.87 -1.24 -8.77
CA ASP A 39 6.24 -1.47 -9.23
C ASP A 39 6.52 -2.92 -9.65
N GLN A 40 5.55 -3.82 -9.48
CA GLN A 40 5.62 -5.23 -9.87
C GLN A 40 4.24 -5.86 -10.10
N SER A 41 4.22 -7.06 -10.71
CA SER A 41 2.99 -7.84 -10.88
C SER A 41 2.49 -8.44 -9.55
N VAL A 42 1.20 -8.78 -9.52
CA VAL A 42 0.55 -9.46 -8.39
C VAL A 42 1.28 -10.75 -8.01
N ASP A 43 1.60 -11.59 -8.99
CA ASP A 43 2.28 -12.87 -8.76
C ASP A 43 3.67 -12.70 -8.14
N SER A 44 4.46 -11.75 -8.66
CA SER A 44 5.81 -11.47 -8.14
C SER A 44 5.75 -10.90 -6.72
N CYS A 45 4.80 -10.00 -6.47
CA CYS A 45 4.55 -9.44 -5.15
C CYS A 45 4.18 -10.54 -4.14
N GLY A 46 3.23 -11.41 -4.50
CA GLY A 46 2.79 -12.52 -3.66
C GLY A 46 3.90 -13.50 -3.33
N LYS A 47 4.74 -13.87 -4.31
CA LYS A 47 5.91 -14.73 -4.08
C LYS A 47 6.92 -14.09 -3.13
N ALA A 48 7.30 -12.83 -3.38
CA ALA A 48 8.26 -12.13 -2.54
C ALA A 48 7.79 -11.99 -1.09
N ILE A 49 6.50 -11.71 -0.88
CA ILE A 49 5.90 -11.61 0.46
C ILE A 49 5.87 -12.99 1.13
N ALA A 50 5.46 -14.05 0.43
CA ALA A 50 5.43 -15.39 0.99
C ALA A 50 6.83 -15.90 1.38
N GLU A 51 7.86 -15.57 0.60
CA GLU A 51 9.26 -15.90 0.89
C GLU A 51 9.81 -15.11 2.08
N ALA A 52 9.57 -13.80 2.14
CA ALA A 52 10.10 -12.94 3.21
C ALA A 52 9.31 -13.05 4.52
N TYR A 53 8.01 -13.33 4.44
CA TYR A 53 7.07 -13.32 5.56
C TYR A 53 6.16 -14.56 5.52
N PRO A 54 6.68 -15.77 5.74
CA PRO A 54 5.92 -17.02 5.59
C PRO A 54 4.71 -17.15 6.55
N SER A 55 4.66 -16.35 7.61
CA SER A 55 3.52 -16.29 8.54
C SER A 55 2.46 -15.25 8.16
N SER A 56 2.63 -14.50 7.06
CA SER A 56 1.62 -13.57 6.59
C SER A 56 0.44 -14.36 6.00
N THR A 57 -0.73 -14.25 6.62
CA THR A 57 -1.96 -14.87 6.14
C THR A 57 -3.03 -13.81 6.00
N GLY A 58 -3.74 -13.75 4.87
CA GLY A 58 -4.92 -12.87 4.72
C GLY A 58 -4.72 -11.62 3.87
N LEU A 59 -3.47 -11.26 3.53
CA LEU A 59 -3.22 -10.10 2.67
C LEU A 59 -3.66 -10.39 1.21
N SER A 60 -4.69 -9.69 0.76
CA SER A 60 -5.11 -9.70 -0.64
C SER A 60 -4.15 -8.86 -1.49
N ILE A 61 -3.86 -9.25 -2.72
CA ILE A 61 -2.98 -8.51 -3.63
C ILE A 61 -3.68 -8.35 -4.98
N THR A 62 -3.80 -7.11 -5.47
CA THR A 62 -4.44 -6.84 -6.77
C THR A 62 -4.00 -5.50 -7.38
N THR A 63 -4.01 -5.42 -8.71
CA THR A 63 -3.77 -4.17 -9.46
C THR A 63 -5.06 -3.64 -10.09
N ALA A 64 -6.23 -4.05 -9.61
CA ALA A 64 -7.51 -3.57 -10.12
C ALA A 64 -7.70 -2.07 -9.85
N ASP A 65 -8.14 -1.31 -10.86
CA ASP A 65 -8.38 0.12 -10.74
C ASP A 65 -9.48 0.45 -9.71
N ARG A 66 -10.51 -0.40 -9.65
CA ARG A 66 -11.64 -0.26 -8.73
C ARG A 66 -11.62 -1.40 -7.73
N ILE A 67 -11.48 -1.04 -6.46
CA ILE A 67 -11.47 -1.95 -5.31
C ILE A 67 -12.46 -1.36 -4.32
N ASP A 68 -13.46 -2.13 -3.95
CA ASP A 68 -14.40 -1.73 -2.90
C ASP A 68 -13.64 -1.53 -1.58
N SER A 69 -13.52 -0.29 -1.13
CA SER A 69 -12.67 0.09 -0.01
C SER A 69 -13.19 1.33 0.71
N ASP A 70 -13.00 1.36 2.04
CA ASP A 70 -13.31 2.52 2.87
C ASP A 70 -12.20 3.58 2.78
N VAL A 71 -10.95 3.11 2.67
CA VAL A 71 -9.74 3.93 2.70
C VAL A 71 -8.71 3.42 1.69
N ARG A 72 -8.11 4.35 0.94
CA ARG A 72 -6.87 4.12 0.19
C ARG A 72 -5.72 4.88 0.83
N ILE A 73 -4.64 4.17 1.14
CA ILE A 73 -3.41 4.72 1.72
C ILE A 73 -2.34 4.74 0.65
N ARG A 74 -1.68 5.88 0.48
CA ARG A 74 -0.50 6.05 -0.39
C ARG A 74 0.70 6.48 0.42
N GLN A 75 1.71 5.63 0.49
CA GLN A 75 3.04 5.99 0.98
C GLN A 75 4.01 5.87 -0.20
N ILE A 76 4.17 6.97 -0.93
CA ILE A 76 4.93 7.02 -2.18
C ILE A 76 5.61 8.38 -2.37
N TRP A 77 6.77 8.35 -3.04
CA TRP A 77 7.44 9.52 -3.58
C TRP A 77 7.62 9.42 -5.11
N PRO A 78 7.30 10.49 -5.87
CA PRO A 78 6.58 11.70 -5.43
C PRO A 78 5.15 11.37 -4.97
N PRO A 79 4.54 12.19 -4.11
CA PRO A 79 3.19 11.94 -3.63
C PRO A 79 2.16 12.06 -4.76
N VAL A 80 1.19 11.14 -4.79
CA VAL A 80 0.10 11.14 -5.76
C VAL A 80 -1.21 11.56 -5.10
N TRP A 81 -1.62 12.81 -5.38
CA TRP A 81 -2.79 13.46 -4.77
C TRP A 81 -4.10 13.26 -5.53
N SER A 82 -4.08 12.56 -6.67
CA SER A 82 -5.29 12.30 -7.45
C SER A 82 -6.31 11.55 -6.60
N ARG A 83 -7.57 11.97 -6.62
CA ARG A 83 -8.60 11.26 -5.86
C ARG A 83 -8.75 9.82 -6.39
N PRO A 84 -9.01 8.84 -5.51
CA PRO A 84 -9.47 7.52 -5.93
C PRO A 84 -10.68 7.62 -6.87
N ARG A 85 -10.82 6.64 -7.78
CA ARG A 85 -11.95 6.55 -8.72
C ARG A 85 -13.18 5.84 -8.12
N ASP A 86 -13.05 5.43 -6.87
CA ASP A 86 -14.12 4.89 -6.03
C ASP A 86 -14.46 5.92 -4.93
N ASP A 87 -15.42 5.59 -4.08
CA ASP A 87 -15.90 6.47 -3.00
C ASP A 87 -15.02 6.42 -1.73
N SER A 88 -13.82 5.85 -1.84
CA SER A 88 -12.90 5.69 -0.71
C SER A 88 -12.29 7.02 -0.25
N ARG A 89 -11.92 7.08 1.03
CA ARG A 89 -11.15 8.20 1.58
C ARG A 89 -9.68 8.03 1.23
N LEU A 90 -9.04 9.09 0.74
CA LEU A 90 -7.60 9.09 0.48
C LEU A 90 -6.81 9.52 1.71
N VAL A 91 -5.84 8.71 2.11
CA VAL A 91 -4.82 9.03 3.09
C VAL A 91 -3.45 8.99 2.41
N VAL A 92 -2.70 10.08 2.52
CA VAL A 92 -1.32 10.14 1.98
C VAL A 92 -0.36 10.19 3.17
N ILE A 93 0.53 9.20 3.25
CA ILE A 93 1.62 9.16 4.23
C ILE A 93 2.87 9.67 3.53
N GLN A 94 3.31 10.87 3.90
CA GLN A 94 4.54 11.41 3.34
C GLN A 94 5.75 10.71 3.95
N PRO A 95 6.71 10.20 3.14
CA PRO A 95 8.04 9.91 3.64
C PRO A 95 8.65 11.21 4.18
N TRP A 96 9.23 11.17 5.37
CA TRP A 96 9.80 12.34 6.06
C TRP A 96 11.05 12.84 5.34
N GLU A 97 10.91 13.61 4.26
CA GLU A 97 12.03 14.27 3.57
C GLU A 97 11.74 15.73 3.17
N PHE A 98 10.64 16.31 3.63
CA PHE A 98 10.41 17.74 3.44
C PHE A 98 11.08 18.54 4.56
N GLY A 99 12.16 19.24 4.24
CA GLY A 99 12.72 20.32 5.07
C GLY A 99 11.76 21.52 5.22
N SER A 100 10.63 21.51 4.53
CA SER A 100 9.55 22.49 4.62
C SER A 100 8.25 21.95 4.00
N VAL A 101 7.10 22.31 4.54
CA VAL A 101 5.77 21.97 3.99
C VAL A 101 5.71 22.37 2.50
N PRO A 102 5.30 21.47 1.59
CA PRO A 102 5.07 21.86 0.19
C PRO A 102 3.92 22.85 0.14
N LEU A 103 4.26 24.13 -0.02
CA LEU A 103 3.30 25.17 -0.36
C LEU A 103 2.94 24.98 -1.84
N SER A 104 1.62 24.90 -2.09
CA SER A 104 0.97 24.64 -3.37
C SER A 104 1.43 25.55 -4.50
#